data_AF-A0AA38CG93-F1
#
_entry.id   AF-A0AA38CG93-F1
#
_cell.length_a   1.000
_cell.length_b   1.000
_cell.length_c   1.000
_cell.angle_alpha   90.00
_cell.angle_beta   90.00
_cell.angle_gamma   90.00
#
_symmetry.space_group_name_H-M   'P 1'
#
loop_
_entity.id
_entity.type
_entity.pdbx_description
1 polymer ?
#
loop_
_entity_poly.entity_id
_entity_poly.type
_entity_poly.pdbx_seq_one_letter_code
_entity_poly.pdbx_strand_id
1 'polypeptide(L)' 'FVPNFASLVNPITKMLKKSTAFKWTVEGKESFEAIKEAISQAPTLINSDFSKDFILYAFGGDDTISAIL' A
#
# COMPACT_ATOMS: atom_id res chain seq x y z
N PHE A 1 -6.32 -3.24 7.71
CA PHE A 1 -7.39 -3.53 6.71
C PHE A 1 -7.90 -2.21 6.16
N VAL A 2 -7.96 -2.06 4.83
CA VAL A 2 -8.48 -0.84 4.17
C VAL A 2 -9.85 -1.17 3.56
N PRO A 3 -10.96 -0.60 4.08
CA PRO A 3 -12.28 -0.84 3.54
C PRO A 3 -12.38 -0.30 2.10
N ASN A 4 -13.13 -0.99 1.24
CA ASN A 4 -13.37 -0.59 -0.16
C ASN A 4 -12.10 -0.40 -1.02
N PHE A 5 -11.00 -1.08 -0.67
CA PHE A 5 -9.72 -0.96 -1.37
C PHE A 5 -9.84 -1.13 -2.89
N ALA A 6 -10.61 -2.12 -3.36
CA ALA A 6 -10.84 -2.37 -4.79
C ALA A 6 -11.43 -1.15 -5.53
N SER A 7 -12.33 -0.41 -4.89
CA SER A 7 -12.93 0.80 -5.46
C SER A 7 -11.93 1.95 -5.50
N LEU A 8 -11.12 2.10 -4.45
CA LEU A 8 -10.07 3.12 -4.36
C LEU A 8 -8.96 2.91 -5.39
N VAL A 9 -8.54 1.66 -5.65
CA VAL A 9 -7.48 1.38 -6.63
C VAL A 9 -7.98 1.42 -8.08
N ASN A 10 -9.29 1.43 -8.32
CA ASN A 10 -9.84 1.32 -9.68
C ASN A 10 -9.37 2.45 -10.62
N PRO A 11 -9.36 3.74 -10.21
CA PRO A 11 -8.85 4.81 -11.06
C PRO A 11 -7.36 4.65 -11.39
N ILE A 12 -6.56 4.24 -10.40
CA ILE A 12 -5.12 3.97 -10.57
C ILE A 12 -4.90 2.78 -11.51
N THR A 13 -5.65 1.70 -11.31
CA THR A 13 -5.55 0.48 -12.12
C THR A 13 -5.90 0.76 -13.57
N LYS A 14 -6.91 1.62 -13.82
CA LYS A 14 -7.26 2.08 -15.18
C LYS A 14 -6.12 2.85 -15.84
N MET A 15 -5.39 3.69 -15.11
CA MET A 15 -4.25 4.44 -15.64
C MET A 15 -3.05 3.55 -15.98
N LEU A 16 -2.89 2.42 -15.29
CA LEU A 16 -1.78 1.48 -15.47
C LEU A 16 -2.06 0.38 -16.52
N LYS A 17 -3.23 0.39 -17.17
CA LYS A 17 -3.56 -0.60 -18.21
C LYS A 17 -2.62 -0.42 -19.40
N LYS A 18 -1.97 -1.52 -19.82
CA LYS A 18 -1.03 -1.61 -20.96
C LYS A 18 -1.51 -0.98 -22.28
N SER A 19 -2.82 -0.90 -22.50
CA SER A 19 -3.42 -0.37 -23.73
C SER A 19 -3.68 1.14 -23.70
N THR A 20 -3.31 1.82 -22.63
CA THR A 20 -3.59 3.25 -22.42
C THR A 20 -2.29 3.97 -22.08
N ALA A 21 -2.08 5.14 -22.69
CA ALA A 21 -0.97 6.00 -22.30
C ALA A 21 -1.17 6.43 -20.85
N PHE A 22 -0.14 6.22 -20.02
CA PHE A 22 -0.19 6.64 -18.63
C PHE A 22 -0.34 8.16 -18.56
N LYS A 23 -1.40 8.62 -17.90
CA LYS A 23 -1.65 10.03 -17.65
C LYS A 23 -2.06 10.20 -16.20
N TRP A 24 -1.36 11.07 -15.48
CA TRP A 24 -1.72 11.43 -14.11
C TRP A 24 -3.00 12.28 -14.11
N THR A 25 -4.14 11.65 -13.84
CA THR A 25 -5.44 12.34 -13.73
C THR A 25 -5.68 12.82 -12.31
N VAL A 26 -6.56 13.80 -12.14
CA VAL A 26 -6.96 14.32 -10.82
C VAL A 26 -7.57 13.19 -9.99
N GLU A 27 -8.48 12.40 -10.58
CA GLU A 27 -9.14 11.26 -9.94
C GLU A 27 -8.15 10.17 -9.49
N GLY A 28 -7.10 9.92 -10.28
CA GLY A 28 -6.04 9.00 -9.94
C GLY A 28 -5.19 9.48 -8.76
N LYS A 29 -4.90 10.79 -8.72
CA LYS A 29 -4.18 11.42 -7.61
C LYS A 29 -5.00 11.36 -6.32
N GLU A 30 -6.28 11.73 -6.37
CA GLU A 30 -7.17 11.69 -5.21
C GLU A 30 -7.31 10.27 -4.66
N SER A 31 -7.45 9.27 -5.55
CA SER A 31 -7.45 7.86 -5.15
C SER A 31 -6.13 7.44 -4.50
N PHE A 32 -5.00 7.91 -5.03
CA PHE A 32 -3.68 7.58 -4.48
C PHE A 32 -3.47 8.16 -3.08
N GLU A 33 -3.89 9.41 -2.86
CA GLU A 33 -3.83 10.04 -1.53
C GLU A 33 -4.80 9.36 -0.55
N ALA A 34 -6.01 9.02 -0.97
CA ALA A 34 -6.97 8.29 -0.14
C ALA A 34 -6.44 6.90 0.28
N ILE A 35 -5.72 6.19 -0.60
CA ILE A 35 -5.07 4.92 -0.28
C ILE A 35 -3.94 5.13 0.73
N LYS A 36 -3.09 6.15 0.53
CA LYS A 36 -2.02 6.49 1.48
C LYS A 36 -2.57 6.76 2.87
N GLU A 37 -3.62 7.58 2.95
CA GLU A 37 -4.26 7.89 4.22
C GLU A 37 -4.88 6.64 4.84
N ALA A 38 -5.59 5.83 4.06
CA ALA A 38 -6.20 4.60 4.56
C ALA A 38 -5.17 3.56 5.03
N ILE A 39 -4.01 3.44 4.38
CA ILE A 39 -2.91 2.57 4.83
C ILE A 39 -2.26 3.14 6.10
N SER A 40 -2.14 4.47 6.19
CA SER A 40 -1.54 5.13 7.36
C SER A 40 -2.45 5.06 8.59
N GLN A 41 -3.77 5.10 8.40
CA GLN A 41 -4.77 4.97 9.46
C GLN A 41 -5.22 3.54 9.72
N ALA A 42 -4.95 2.61 8.80
CA ALA A 42 -5.23 1.21 9.03
C ALA A 42 -4.46 0.78 10.29
N PRO A 43 -5.12 0.21 11.30
CA PRO A 43 -4.44 -0.18 12.52
C PRO A 43 -3.42 -1.27 12.19
N THR A 44 -2.14 -0.91 12.12
CA THR A 44 -1.01 -1.81 12.37
C THR A 44 -0.96 -2.12 13.86
N LEU A 45 -2.04 -2.72 14.38
CA LEU A 45 -2.12 -3.14 15.77
C LEU A 45 -2.72 -4.54 15.81
N ILE A 46 -1.93 -5.52 15.40
CA ILE A 46 -1.99 -6.81 16.08
C ILE A 46 -1.20 -6.60 17.37
N ASN A 47 -1.82 -6.84 18.52
CA ASN A 47 -1.07 -6.87 19.77
C ASN A 47 -0.01 -7.97 19.63
N SER A 48 1.26 -7.63 19.84
CA SER A 48 2.37 -8.57 19.70
C SER A 48 2.16 -9.76 20.65
N ASP A 49 1.65 -10.86 20.10
CA ASP A 49 1.45 -12.09 20.82
C ASP A 49 2.80 -12.81 20.91
N PHE A 50 3.55 -12.55 21.97
CA PHE A 50 4.87 -13.13 22.22
C PHE A 50 4.88 -14.65 22.41
N SER A 51 3.70 -15.29 22.42
CA SER A 51 3.60 -16.76 22.39
C SER A 51 3.74 -17.35 20.98
N LYS A 52 3.73 -16.51 19.94
CA LYS A 52 3.85 -16.90 18.54
C LYS A 52 5.16 -16.41 17.94
N ASP A 53 5.64 -17.14 16.95
CA ASP A 53 6.81 -16.74 16.18
C ASP A 53 6.52 -15.46 15.39
N PHE A 54 7.45 -14.51 15.45
CA PHE A 54 7.41 -13.31 14.62
C PHE A 54 8.12 -13.61 13.30
N ILE A 55 7.54 -13.17 12.18
CA ILE A 55 8.13 -13.32 10.85
C ILE A 55 8.67 -11.97 10.41
N LEU A 56 10.00 -11.81 10.46
CA LEU A 56 10.67 -10.62 9.97
C LEU A 56 10.91 -10.72 8.46
N TYR A 57 10.35 -9.80 7.70
CA TYR A 57 10.70 -9.59 6.30
C TYR A 57 11.69 -8.44 6.20
N ALA A 58 12.95 -8.77 5.91
CA ALA A 58 14.01 -7.80 5.71
C ALA A 58 14.50 -7.84 4.26
N PHE A 59 14.68 -6.66 3.67
CA PHE A 59 15.29 -6.45 2.36
C PHE A 59 16.42 -5.43 2.50
N GLY A 60 17.55 -5.69 1.87
CA GLY A 60 18.71 -4.80 1.84
C GLY A 60 19.30 -4.72 0.44
N GLY A 61 19.68 -3.51 0.02
CA GLY A 61 20.50 -3.24 -1.17
C GLY A 61 21.71 -2.38 -0.79
N ASP A 62 22.56 -2.06 -1.76
CA ASP A 62 23.86 -1.41 -1.54
C ASP A 62 23.79 -0.13 -0.68
N ASP A 63 22.69 0.63 -0.76
CA ASP A 63 22.50 1.89 -0.03
C ASP A 63 21.33 1.91 0.97
N THR A 64 20.54 0.84 1.12
CA THR A 64 19.33 0.88 1.98
C THR A 64 18.96 -0.46 2.59
N ILE A 65 18.45 -0.41 3.82
CA ILE A 65 17.86 -1.54 4.55
C ILE A 65 16.41 -1.19 4.89
N SER A 66 15.50 -2.12 4.65
CA SER A 66 14.07 -2.02 4.98
C SER A 66 13.61 -3.29 5.65
N ALA A 67 12.86 -3.19 6.75
CA ALA A 67 12.37 -4.34 7.48
C ALA A 67 10.92 -4.12 7.94
N ILE A 68 10.11 -5.17 7.87
CA ILE A 68 8.71 -5.21 8.31
C ILE A 68 8.55 -6.45 9.20
N LEU A 69 7.99 -6.25 10.40
CA LEU A 69 7.76 -7.26 11.43
C LEU A 69 6.27 -7.58 11.57
#